data_AF-A0A1G7IKB3-F1
#
_entry.id   AF-A0A1G7IKB3-F1
#
_cell.length_a   1.000
_cell.length_b   1.000
_cell.length_c   1.000
_cell.angle_alpha   90.00
_cell.angle_beta   90.00
_cell.angle_gamma   90.00
#
_symmetry.space_group_name_H-M   'P 1'
#
loop_
_entity.id
_entity.type
_entity.pdbx_description
1 polymer ?
#
loop_
_entity_poly.entity_id
_entity_poly.type
_entity_poly.pdbx_seq_one_letter_code
_entity_poly.pdbx_strand_id
1 'polypeptide(L)'
;MNFFTPVQLRILKTSWIPVLIACTIKKGADIIFPSILSLNLGTQYAIFLALTTLCMVVWEAVIKKDVKQFGVLAFVVLSAFSLQFILNEFLKTSSGQQHTALIYYFNSFAVFLLIIITRFYLNGMSDKMGAAVLAAVIYFVIPKTGSPTGTIPLGWLDPSGVWMEVVSTLVALLTGFATFISYYSIIFLTENSFRWPAFFIKLQSRIQTISGWEYFFIFFSIWFVYMGSIGELTYLMANFFEGTPLPLTLTAFVIFKLLLAVLCIYSLAGLLRNIITGRALTTGEYNPWVIIMHYIPVINIAAVLKLLFAEDKPATQEEHAVLYLESDRHAARQAMIIAGITVTVYNIYHLLTAPTGLALSGAALLGALYLLKIFAYIKLRSSKTYLLLVMGLNTITILFALNEYLLLSLSFLYLYYYLMQELFYPKLEIEDTVKVQDPDAGDIFTHTA
;
A
#
# COMPACT_ATOMS: atom_id res chain seq x y z
N MET A 1 -7.78 -3.14 23.66
CA MET A 1 -8.81 -3.39 22.62
C MET A 1 -8.22 -3.69 21.23
N ASN A 2 -8.99 -4.28 20.31
CA ASN A 2 -8.66 -4.57 18.90
C ASN A 2 -8.69 -3.30 17.99
N PHE A 3 -8.10 -3.36 16.79
CA PHE A 3 -8.17 -2.31 15.76
C PHE A 3 -9.50 -2.27 15.01
N PHE A 4 -10.12 -3.43 14.82
CA PHE A 4 -11.39 -3.58 14.14
C PHE A 4 -12.45 -4.11 15.10
N THR A 5 -13.67 -3.60 14.97
CA THR A 5 -14.83 -4.18 15.66
C THR A 5 -15.13 -5.58 15.11
N PRO A 6 -15.84 -6.45 15.87
CA PRO A 6 -16.22 -7.77 15.38
C PRO A 6 -16.99 -7.74 14.05
N VAL A 7 -17.80 -6.70 13.83
CA VAL A 7 -18.54 -6.49 12.57
C VAL A 7 -17.59 -6.10 11.43
N GLN A 8 -16.69 -5.14 11.66
CA GLN A 8 -15.67 -4.74 10.67
C GLN A 8 -14.79 -5.94 10.28
N LEU A 9 -14.35 -6.75 11.25
CA LEU A 9 -13.55 -7.94 11.01
C LEU A 9 -14.33 -9.00 10.22
N ARG A 10 -15.63 -9.17 10.48
CA ARG A 10 -16.50 -10.07 9.70
C ARG A 10 -16.61 -9.61 8.24
N ILE A 11 -16.76 -8.31 7.99
CA ILE A 11 -16.81 -7.74 6.64
C ILE A 11 -15.50 -8.02 5.90
N LEU A 12 -14.35 -7.77 6.54
CA LEU A 12 -13.02 -8.05 5.97
C LEU A 12 -12.84 -9.54 5.64
N LYS A 13 -13.17 -10.44 6.57
CA LYS A 13 -13.08 -11.90 6.37
C LYS A 13 -13.99 -12.44 5.27
N THR A 14 -15.09 -11.76 4.98
CA THR A 14 -16.06 -12.18 3.96
C THR A 14 -15.93 -11.42 2.65
N SER A 15 -14.98 -10.47 2.55
CA SER A 15 -14.73 -9.64 1.37
C SER A 15 -14.35 -10.42 0.11
N TRP A 16 -13.92 -11.68 0.23
CA TRP A 16 -13.69 -12.56 -0.93
C TRP A 16 -14.97 -12.87 -1.71
N ILE A 17 -16.14 -12.88 -1.06
CA ILE A 17 -17.43 -13.17 -1.71
C ILE A 17 -17.76 -12.11 -2.78
N PRO A 18 -17.84 -10.80 -2.47
CA PRO A 18 -18.13 -9.80 -3.48
C PRO A 18 -17.02 -9.66 -4.53
N VAL A 19 -15.78 -10.04 -4.21
CA VAL A 19 -14.68 -10.13 -5.20
C VAL A 19 -14.97 -11.22 -6.23
N LEU A 20 -15.35 -12.42 -5.77
CA LEU A 20 -15.74 -13.50 -6.69
C LEU A 20 -16.93 -13.09 -7.54
N ILE A 21 -17.95 -12.46 -6.96
CA ILE A 21 -19.10 -11.94 -7.71
C ILE A 21 -18.64 -10.96 -8.80
N ALA A 22 -17.81 -9.96 -8.46
CA ALA A 22 -17.31 -8.99 -9.42
C ALA A 22 -16.47 -9.63 -10.54
N CYS A 23 -15.61 -10.60 -10.20
CA CYS A 23 -14.79 -11.31 -11.17
C CYS A 23 -15.63 -12.22 -12.08
N THR A 24 -16.61 -12.94 -11.53
CA THR A 24 -17.54 -13.77 -12.30
C THR A 24 -18.38 -12.92 -13.23
N ILE A 25 -18.87 -11.76 -12.80
CA ILE A 25 -19.62 -10.88 -13.71
C ILE A 25 -18.70 -10.32 -14.79
N LYS A 26 -17.47 -9.92 -14.46
CA LYS A 26 -16.52 -9.43 -15.46
C LYS A 26 -16.21 -10.47 -16.54
N LYS A 27 -15.95 -11.73 -16.14
CA LYS A 27 -15.67 -12.83 -17.08
C LYS A 27 -16.93 -13.34 -17.79
N GLY A 28 -18.05 -13.38 -17.08
CA GLY A 28 -19.34 -13.85 -17.61
C GLY A 28 -20.03 -12.83 -18.52
N ALA A 29 -19.73 -11.54 -18.38
CA ALA A 29 -20.28 -10.49 -19.24
C ALA A 29 -19.93 -10.70 -20.71
N ASP A 30 -18.74 -11.23 -21.01
CA ASP A 30 -18.32 -11.54 -22.38
C ASP A 30 -19.21 -12.63 -23.02
N ILE A 31 -19.76 -13.53 -22.20
CA ILE A 31 -20.62 -14.65 -22.64
C ILE A 31 -22.09 -14.23 -22.65
N ILE A 32 -22.54 -13.52 -21.61
CA ILE A 32 -23.95 -13.20 -21.36
C ILE A 32 -24.38 -11.97 -22.17
N PHE A 33 -23.48 -11.01 -22.36
CA PHE A 33 -23.76 -9.74 -23.04
C PHE A 33 -22.71 -9.47 -24.13
N PRO A 34 -22.73 -10.23 -25.24
CA PRO A 34 -21.78 -10.02 -26.34
C PRO A 34 -21.90 -8.61 -26.96
N SER A 35 -23.03 -7.93 -26.78
CA SER A 35 -23.19 -6.52 -27.15
C SER A 35 -22.28 -5.58 -26.35
N ILE A 36 -21.87 -5.92 -25.13
CA ILE A 36 -20.89 -5.13 -24.37
C ILE A 36 -19.53 -5.16 -25.07
N LEU A 37 -19.14 -6.28 -25.67
CA LEU A 37 -17.89 -6.41 -26.45
C LEU A 37 -17.87 -5.48 -27.67
N SER A 38 -19.04 -5.10 -28.19
CA SER A 38 -19.15 -4.15 -29.30
C SER A 38 -19.00 -2.68 -28.88
N LEU A 39 -19.01 -2.39 -27.58
CA LEU A 39 -18.78 -1.04 -27.06
C LEU A 39 -17.28 -0.68 -27.11
N ASN A 40 -16.96 0.60 -27.13
CA ASN A 40 -15.58 1.06 -26.96
C ASN A 40 -14.98 0.56 -25.63
N LEU A 41 -13.71 0.14 -25.65
CA LEU A 41 -12.95 -0.34 -24.48
C LEU A 41 -13.09 0.57 -23.25
N GLY A 42 -13.09 1.89 -23.46
CA GLY A 42 -13.27 2.85 -22.35
C GLY A 42 -14.65 2.76 -21.68
N THR A 43 -15.70 2.51 -22.46
CA THR A 43 -17.08 2.36 -21.96
C THR A 43 -17.23 1.04 -21.21
N GLN A 44 -16.71 -0.06 -21.77
CA GLN A 44 -16.68 -1.35 -21.09
C GLN A 44 -15.99 -1.24 -19.73
N TYR A 45 -14.82 -0.58 -19.71
CA TYR A 45 -14.06 -0.36 -18.49
C TYR A 45 -14.87 0.40 -17.41
N ALA A 46 -15.54 1.49 -17.79
CA ALA A 46 -16.35 2.29 -16.87
C ALA A 46 -17.52 1.47 -16.26
N ILE A 47 -18.19 0.64 -17.07
CA ILE A 47 -19.29 -0.22 -16.61
C ILE A 47 -18.78 -1.24 -15.58
N PHE A 48 -17.69 -1.94 -15.89
CA PHE A 48 -17.12 -2.92 -14.96
C PHE A 48 -16.58 -2.28 -13.67
N LEU A 49 -16.01 -1.07 -13.77
CA LEU A 49 -15.57 -0.32 -12.60
C LEU A 49 -16.74 0.10 -11.71
N ALA A 50 -17.84 0.58 -12.31
CA ALA A 50 -19.06 0.94 -11.58
C ALA A 50 -19.67 -0.27 -10.86
N LEU A 51 -19.76 -1.41 -11.54
CA LEU A 51 -20.32 -2.63 -10.98
C LEU A 51 -19.44 -3.21 -9.86
N THR A 52 -18.13 -3.21 -10.06
CA THR A 52 -17.17 -3.66 -9.03
C THR A 52 -17.26 -2.77 -7.79
N THR A 53 -17.34 -1.45 -8.00
CA THR A 53 -17.50 -0.47 -6.91
C THR A 53 -18.84 -0.65 -6.21
N LEU A 54 -19.92 -0.94 -6.95
CA LEU A 54 -21.22 -1.25 -6.37
C LEU A 54 -21.13 -2.46 -5.43
N CYS A 55 -20.59 -3.59 -5.90
CA CYS A 55 -20.40 -4.80 -5.09
C CYS A 55 -19.55 -4.52 -3.84
N MET A 56 -18.50 -3.72 -3.98
CA MET A 56 -17.61 -3.34 -2.88
C MET A 56 -18.31 -2.48 -1.83
N VAL A 57 -19.07 -1.48 -2.23
CA VAL A 57 -19.64 -0.50 -1.29
C VAL A 57 -20.86 -1.07 -0.58
N VAL A 58 -21.73 -1.80 -1.29
CA VAL A 58 -22.99 -2.31 -0.71
C VAL A 58 -22.78 -3.52 0.19
N TRP A 59 -21.64 -4.21 0.09
CA TRP A 59 -21.40 -5.44 0.84
C TRP A 59 -21.35 -5.24 2.36
N GLU A 60 -20.90 -4.07 2.84
CA GLU A 60 -21.04 -3.70 4.26
C GLU A 60 -22.50 -3.73 4.71
N ALA A 61 -23.41 -3.16 3.92
CA ALA A 61 -24.84 -3.10 4.22
C ALA A 61 -25.48 -4.50 4.17
N VAL A 62 -25.03 -5.37 3.26
CA VAL A 62 -25.46 -6.78 3.18
C VAL A 62 -25.11 -7.54 4.46
N ILE A 63 -23.88 -7.41 4.95
CA ILE A 63 -23.45 -8.07 6.19
C ILE A 63 -24.18 -7.52 7.42
N LYS A 64 -24.44 -6.21 7.45
CA LYS A 64 -25.23 -5.55 8.50
C LYS A 64 -26.74 -5.84 8.41
N LYS A 65 -27.22 -6.37 7.28
CA LYS A 65 -28.65 -6.54 6.94
C LYS A 65 -29.42 -5.22 6.96
N ASP A 66 -28.76 -4.11 6.61
CA ASP A 66 -29.38 -2.78 6.53
C ASP A 66 -29.83 -2.48 5.09
N VAL A 67 -31.12 -2.71 4.83
CA VAL A 67 -31.73 -2.51 3.51
C VAL A 67 -31.74 -1.03 3.12
N LYS A 68 -31.86 -0.11 4.08
CA LYS A 68 -31.86 1.32 3.81
C LYS A 68 -30.47 1.76 3.36
N GLN A 69 -29.43 1.38 4.11
CA GLN A 69 -28.05 1.67 3.74
C GLN A 69 -27.69 1.06 2.38
N PHE A 70 -28.13 -0.18 2.13
CA PHE A 70 -27.95 -0.85 0.83
C PHE A 70 -28.55 -0.03 -0.31
N GLY A 71 -29.83 0.35 -0.20
CA GLY A 71 -30.55 1.07 -1.25
C GLY A 71 -29.94 2.45 -1.56
N VAL A 72 -29.59 3.21 -0.51
CA VAL A 72 -28.98 4.54 -0.68
C VAL A 72 -27.59 4.43 -1.33
N LEU A 73 -26.73 3.52 -0.85
CA LEU A 73 -25.40 3.34 -1.42
C LEU A 73 -25.46 2.86 -2.87
N ALA A 74 -26.34 1.92 -3.19
CA ALA A 74 -26.53 1.45 -4.56
C ALA A 74 -26.97 2.57 -5.49
N PHE A 75 -27.96 3.37 -5.07
CA PHE A 75 -28.45 4.51 -5.83
C PHE A 75 -27.35 5.57 -6.06
N VAL A 76 -26.58 5.89 -5.03
CA VAL A 76 -25.49 6.87 -5.11
C VAL A 76 -24.38 6.40 -6.04
N VAL A 77 -23.96 5.13 -5.95
CA VAL A 77 -22.94 4.58 -6.85
C VAL A 77 -23.42 4.66 -8.30
N LEU A 78 -24.63 4.16 -8.60
CA LEU A 78 -25.16 4.16 -9.97
C LEU A 78 -25.29 5.59 -10.51
N SER A 79 -25.87 6.51 -9.73
CA SER A 79 -26.06 7.91 -10.14
C SER A 79 -24.73 8.63 -10.36
N ALA A 80 -23.75 8.41 -9.48
CA ALA A 80 -22.44 9.05 -9.57
C ALA A 80 -21.66 8.58 -10.81
N PHE A 81 -21.64 7.28 -11.08
CA PHE A 81 -21.00 6.74 -12.28
C PHE A 81 -21.75 7.12 -13.56
N SER A 82 -23.09 7.15 -13.55
CA SER A 82 -23.87 7.65 -14.68
C SER A 82 -23.57 9.12 -14.97
N LEU A 83 -23.51 9.96 -13.94
CA LEU A 83 -23.15 11.37 -14.10
C LEU A 83 -21.71 11.53 -14.62
N GLN A 84 -20.76 10.78 -14.06
CA GLN A 84 -19.38 10.77 -14.55
C GLN A 84 -19.31 10.38 -16.03
N PHE A 85 -20.06 9.34 -16.43
CA PHE A 85 -20.10 8.89 -17.82
C PHE A 85 -20.62 10.01 -18.75
N ILE A 86 -21.75 10.62 -18.42
CA ILE A 86 -22.35 11.71 -19.21
C ILE A 86 -21.39 12.91 -19.31
N LEU A 87 -20.79 13.32 -18.20
CA LEU A 87 -19.84 14.43 -18.17
C LEU A 87 -18.59 14.13 -19.01
N ASN A 88 -18.05 12.92 -18.92
CA ASN A 88 -16.88 12.54 -19.70
C ASN A 88 -17.16 12.53 -21.20
N GLU A 89 -18.32 12.02 -21.64
CA GLU A 89 -18.69 12.02 -23.06
C GLU A 89 -18.97 13.44 -23.58
N PHE A 90 -19.69 14.27 -22.83
CA PHE A 90 -19.91 15.68 -23.20
C PHE A 90 -18.59 16.45 -23.33
N LEU A 91 -17.64 16.20 -22.43
CA LEU A 91 -16.37 16.93 -22.41
C LEU A 91 -15.39 16.42 -23.47
N LYS A 92 -15.46 15.14 -23.86
CA LYS A 92 -14.73 14.62 -25.04
C LYS A 92 -15.13 15.35 -26.32
N THR A 93 -16.40 15.67 -26.48
CA THR A 93 -16.90 16.40 -27.66
C THR A 93 -16.52 17.88 -27.68
N SER A 94 -16.19 18.48 -26.52
CA SER A 94 -15.98 19.93 -26.39
C SER A 94 -14.55 20.34 -26.06
N SER A 95 -13.64 19.42 -25.73
CA SER A 95 -12.28 19.74 -25.28
C SER A 95 -11.21 18.95 -26.03
N GLY A 96 -10.02 19.53 -26.20
CA GLY A 96 -8.87 18.81 -26.77
C GLY A 96 -8.43 17.63 -25.88
N GLN A 97 -7.83 16.60 -26.49
CA GLN A 97 -7.50 15.32 -25.83
C GLN A 97 -6.79 15.44 -24.47
N GLN A 98 -5.95 16.47 -24.28
CA GLN A 98 -5.20 16.68 -23.04
C GLN A 98 -6.09 17.12 -21.85
N HIS A 99 -7.16 17.87 -22.09
CA HIS A 99 -8.11 18.26 -21.04
C HIS A 99 -9.01 17.10 -20.61
N THR A 100 -9.28 16.17 -21.53
CA THR A 100 -10.14 15.00 -21.28
C THR A 100 -9.57 14.08 -20.19
N ALA A 101 -8.25 13.87 -20.14
CA ALA A 101 -7.61 13.02 -19.13
C ALA A 101 -7.72 13.61 -17.72
N LEU A 102 -7.50 14.93 -17.57
CA LEU A 102 -7.62 15.63 -16.29
C LEU A 102 -9.03 15.52 -15.72
N ILE A 103 -10.01 15.76 -16.59
CA ILE A 103 -11.42 15.71 -16.21
C ILE A 103 -11.79 14.29 -15.77
N TYR A 104 -11.29 13.27 -16.45
CA TYR A 104 -11.50 11.88 -16.06
C TYR A 104 -10.98 11.60 -14.64
N TYR A 105 -9.78 12.08 -14.30
CA TYR A 105 -9.20 11.92 -12.96
C TYR A 105 -10.00 12.66 -11.88
N PHE A 106 -10.37 13.91 -12.13
CA PHE A 106 -11.14 14.73 -11.19
C PHE A 106 -12.54 14.16 -10.96
N ASN A 107 -13.24 13.77 -12.04
CA ASN A 107 -14.54 13.13 -11.95
C ASN A 107 -14.45 11.80 -11.21
N SER A 108 -13.40 11.01 -11.45
CA SER A 108 -13.19 9.76 -10.72
C SER A 108 -13.00 10.02 -9.22
N PHE A 109 -12.19 11.01 -8.84
CA PHE A 109 -12.01 11.40 -7.44
C PHE A 109 -13.33 11.85 -6.82
N ALA A 110 -14.08 12.72 -7.49
CA ALA A 110 -15.37 13.22 -7.03
C ALA A 110 -16.39 12.10 -6.81
N VAL A 111 -16.46 11.11 -7.72
CA VAL A 111 -17.32 9.93 -7.57
C VAL A 111 -16.95 9.13 -6.33
N PHE A 112 -15.66 8.81 -6.13
CA PHE A 112 -15.24 8.08 -4.93
C PHE A 112 -15.47 8.87 -3.65
N LEU A 113 -15.21 10.18 -3.66
CA LEU A 113 -15.47 11.05 -2.52
C LEU A 113 -16.96 11.06 -2.15
N LEU A 114 -17.86 11.20 -3.13
CA LEU A 114 -19.31 11.17 -2.94
C LEU A 114 -19.79 9.83 -2.35
N ILE A 115 -19.23 8.72 -2.83
CA ILE A 115 -19.56 7.38 -2.31
C ILE A 115 -19.09 7.24 -0.85
N ILE A 116 -17.85 7.65 -0.56
CA ILE A 116 -17.25 7.52 0.77
C ILE A 116 -17.93 8.44 1.79
N ILE A 117 -18.22 9.70 1.43
CA ILE A 117 -18.92 10.62 2.33
C ILE A 117 -20.34 10.12 2.63
N THR A 118 -21.03 9.56 1.63
CA THR A 118 -22.35 8.94 1.84
C THR A 118 -22.24 7.78 2.81
N ARG A 119 -21.23 6.92 2.68
CA ARG A 119 -20.98 5.81 3.62
C ARG A 119 -20.74 6.30 5.04
N PHE A 120 -19.94 7.35 5.25
CA PHE A 120 -19.68 7.91 6.58
C PHE A 120 -20.91 8.61 7.16
N TYR A 121 -21.69 9.31 6.33
CA TYR A 121 -22.96 9.90 6.72
C TYR A 121 -23.96 8.84 7.20
N LEU A 122 -24.12 7.75 6.46
CA LEU A 122 -25.04 6.66 6.81
C LEU A 122 -24.62 5.90 8.08
N ASN A 123 -23.32 5.91 8.42
CA ASN A 123 -22.80 5.35 9.66
C ASN A 123 -22.76 6.36 10.83
N GLY A 124 -23.45 7.50 10.72
CA GLY A 124 -23.64 8.44 11.83
C GLY A 124 -22.37 9.17 12.28
N MET A 125 -21.35 9.31 11.43
CA MET A 125 -20.13 10.02 11.82
C MET A 125 -20.35 11.55 11.90
N SER A 126 -19.90 12.14 13.01
CA SER A 126 -19.91 13.58 13.24
C SER A 126 -19.02 14.32 12.22
N ASP A 127 -17.73 13.96 12.15
CA ASP A 127 -16.79 14.49 11.15
C ASP A 127 -16.71 13.58 9.91
N LYS A 128 -17.84 13.46 9.21
CA LYS A 128 -17.96 12.71 7.95
C LYS A 128 -17.11 13.30 6.81
N MET A 129 -16.89 14.61 6.80
CA MET A 129 -16.16 15.30 5.72
C MET A 129 -14.65 15.05 5.83
N GLY A 130 -14.06 15.27 7.01
CA GLY A 130 -12.64 15.02 7.24
C GLY A 130 -12.26 13.57 6.99
N ALA A 131 -13.05 12.64 7.55
CA ALA A 131 -12.88 11.20 7.34
C ALA A 131 -13.01 10.81 5.85
N ALA A 132 -14.01 11.34 5.15
CA ALA A 132 -14.22 11.04 3.74
C ALA A 132 -13.08 11.53 2.85
N VAL A 133 -12.62 12.76 3.07
CA VAL A 133 -11.51 13.34 2.30
C VAL A 133 -10.24 12.54 2.53
N LEU A 134 -9.90 12.20 3.79
CA LEU A 134 -8.71 11.39 4.09
C LEU A 134 -8.77 10.03 3.39
N ALA A 135 -9.88 9.29 3.55
CA ALA A 135 -10.03 7.98 2.94
C ALA A 135 -10.03 8.04 1.39
N ALA A 136 -10.69 9.04 0.80
CA ALA A 136 -10.70 9.23 -0.65
C ALA A 136 -9.31 9.56 -1.20
N VAL A 137 -8.53 10.38 -0.50
CA VAL A 137 -7.16 10.74 -0.83
C VAL A 137 -6.26 9.51 -0.83
N ILE A 138 -6.31 8.66 0.21
CA ILE A 138 -5.55 7.41 0.25
C ILE A 138 -6.00 6.46 -0.87
N TYR A 139 -7.32 6.33 -1.09
CA TYR A 139 -7.86 5.48 -2.16
C TYR A 139 -7.49 5.97 -3.56
N PHE A 140 -7.16 7.25 -3.72
CA PHE A 140 -6.83 7.84 -5.00
C PHE A 140 -5.47 7.39 -5.56
N VAL A 141 -4.53 6.99 -4.69
CA VAL A 141 -3.22 6.45 -5.09
C VAL A 141 -3.21 4.93 -5.23
N ILE A 142 -4.31 4.25 -4.87
CA ILE A 142 -4.43 2.81 -5.04
C ILE A 142 -4.61 2.49 -6.53
N PRO A 143 -3.89 1.49 -7.06
CA PRO A 143 -4.08 1.02 -8.42
C PRO A 143 -5.50 0.50 -8.59
N LYS A 144 -6.33 1.28 -9.30
CA LYS A 144 -7.73 0.94 -9.60
C LYS A 144 -7.83 -0.15 -10.67
N THR A 145 -6.77 -0.28 -11.46
CA THR A 145 -6.54 -1.30 -12.47
C THR A 145 -5.07 -1.63 -12.57
N GLY A 146 -4.74 -2.91 -12.59
CA GLY A 146 -3.39 -3.38 -12.86
C GLY A 146 -2.66 -3.91 -11.63
N SER A 147 -1.44 -4.38 -11.88
CA SER A 147 -0.56 -4.90 -10.84
C SER A 147 -0.23 -3.79 -9.82
N PRO A 148 -0.18 -4.08 -8.51
CA PRO A 148 0.39 -3.17 -7.51
C PRO A 148 1.83 -2.77 -7.84
N THR A 149 2.49 -3.46 -8.76
CA THR A 149 3.83 -3.13 -9.23
C THR A 149 3.86 -2.10 -10.37
N GLY A 150 2.72 -1.59 -10.84
CA GLY A 150 2.63 -0.62 -11.94
C GLY A 150 3.24 -1.18 -13.22
N THR A 151 2.45 -1.89 -14.03
CA THR A 151 2.87 -2.43 -15.35
C THR A 151 4.34 -2.87 -15.38
N ILE A 152 4.80 -3.67 -14.41
CA ILE A 152 5.98 -4.49 -14.68
C ILE A 152 5.55 -5.31 -15.88
N PRO A 153 6.19 -5.16 -17.05
CA PRO A 153 5.88 -5.99 -18.18
C PRO A 153 6.10 -7.42 -17.67
N LEU A 154 5.05 -8.23 -17.61
CA LEU A 154 5.18 -9.67 -17.41
C LEU A 154 5.83 -10.31 -18.66
N GLY A 155 6.74 -9.61 -19.34
CA GLY A 155 7.45 -10.03 -20.54
C GLY A 155 8.53 -11.09 -20.28
N TRP A 156 8.66 -11.55 -19.02
CA TRP A 156 9.52 -12.69 -18.66
C TRP A 156 8.74 -13.99 -18.51
N LEU A 157 7.41 -13.89 -18.47
CA LEU A 157 6.57 -15.03 -18.75
C LEU A 157 6.27 -14.90 -20.24
N ASP A 158 6.92 -15.73 -21.05
CA ASP A 158 6.44 -16.06 -22.40
C ASP A 158 5.80 -17.46 -22.35
N PRO A 159 4.52 -17.58 -21.96
CA PRO A 159 3.85 -18.85 -21.95
C PRO A 159 2.71 -18.85 -22.97
N SER A 160 2.50 -20.00 -23.60
CA SER A 160 1.36 -20.30 -24.48
C SER A 160 0.01 -19.70 -24.02
N GLY A 161 -0.87 -19.35 -24.98
CA GLY A 161 -2.09 -18.57 -24.77
C GLY A 161 -2.99 -18.97 -23.58
N VAL A 162 -3.21 -20.27 -23.32
CA VAL A 162 -4.05 -20.72 -22.19
C VAL A 162 -3.43 -20.39 -20.82
N TRP A 163 -2.11 -20.51 -20.68
CA TRP A 163 -1.43 -20.18 -19.42
C TRP A 163 -1.43 -18.67 -19.15
N MET A 164 -1.31 -17.85 -20.20
CA MET A 164 -1.48 -16.39 -20.08
C MET A 164 -2.88 -16.01 -19.57
N GLU A 165 -3.92 -16.67 -20.05
CA GLU A 165 -5.29 -16.42 -19.57
C GLU A 165 -5.47 -16.82 -18.10
N VAL A 166 -4.92 -17.97 -17.69
CA VAL A 166 -4.94 -18.42 -16.29
C VAL A 166 -4.18 -17.45 -15.38
N VAL A 167 -2.95 -17.10 -15.73
CA VAL A 167 -2.11 -16.17 -14.96
C VAL A 167 -2.77 -14.80 -14.88
N SER A 168 -3.25 -14.27 -16.00
CA SER A 168 -3.96 -12.97 -16.05
C SER A 168 -5.21 -12.99 -15.17
N THR A 169 -5.96 -14.09 -15.16
CA THR A 169 -7.16 -14.24 -14.32
C THR A 169 -6.79 -14.32 -12.83
N LEU A 170 -5.74 -15.06 -12.46
CA LEU A 170 -5.24 -15.13 -11.09
C LEU A 170 -4.73 -13.78 -10.59
N VAL A 171 -3.98 -13.06 -11.41
CA VAL A 171 -3.52 -11.70 -11.09
C VAL A 171 -4.72 -10.76 -10.92
N ALA A 172 -5.72 -10.83 -11.80
CA ALA A 172 -6.94 -10.03 -11.68
C ALA A 172 -7.73 -10.34 -10.40
N LEU A 173 -7.82 -11.61 -10.00
CA LEU A 173 -8.46 -12.04 -8.74
C LEU A 173 -7.68 -11.51 -7.53
N LEU A 174 -6.36 -11.65 -7.51
CA LEU A 174 -5.50 -11.17 -6.43
C LEU A 174 -5.56 -9.65 -6.29
N THR A 175 -5.46 -8.91 -7.40
CA THR A 175 -5.61 -7.45 -7.40
C THR A 175 -7.03 -7.05 -6.97
N GLY A 176 -8.06 -7.74 -7.44
CA GLY A 176 -9.45 -7.48 -7.02
C GLY A 176 -9.64 -7.67 -5.52
N PHE A 177 -9.16 -8.80 -4.99
CA PHE A 177 -9.16 -9.08 -3.56
C PHE A 177 -8.41 -8.01 -2.77
N ALA A 178 -7.26 -7.60 -3.28
CA ALA A 178 -6.43 -6.58 -2.67
C ALA A 178 -7.10 -5.22 -2.59
N THR A 179 -7.78 -4.80 -3.67
CA THR A 179 -8.53 -3.55 -3.72
C THR A 179 -9.67 -3.55 -2.71
N PHE A 180 -10.42 -4.65 -2.59
CA PHE A 180 -11.54 -4.75 -1.64
C PHE A 180 -11.06 -4.73 -0.18
N ILE A 181 -10.02 -5.50 0.16
CA ILE A 181 -9.42 -5.46 1.50
C ILE A 181 -8.93 -4.05 1.80
N SER A 182 -8.20 -3.43 0.88
CA SER A 182 -7.65 -2.08 1.07
C SER A 182 -8.74 -1.05 1.27
N TYR A 183 -9.81 -1.10 0.47
CA TYR A 183 -10.97 -0.24 0.66
C TYR A 183 -11.54 -0.34 2.08
N TYR A 184 -11.86 -1.56 2.55
CA TYR A 184 -12.44 -1.73 3.87
C TYR A 184 -11.49 -1.38 5.00
N SER A 185 -10.23 -1.83 4.94
CA SER A 185 -9.23 -1.50 5.96
C SER A 185 -9.04 0.01 6.08
N ILE A 186 -8.90 0.73 4.96
CA ILE A 186 -8.73 2.20 4.98
C ILE A 186 -9.97 2.86 5.56
N ILE A 187 -11.16 2.47 5.12
CA ILE A 187 -12.41 3.06 5.60
C ILE A 187 -12.61 2.81 7.10
N PHE A 188 -12.34 1.60 7.58
CA PHE A 188 -12.51 1.24 9.00
C PHE A 188 -11.42 1.85 9.89
N LEU A 189 -10.15 1.86 9.45
CA LEU A 189 -9.10 2.58 10.17
C LEU A 189 -9.42 4.07 10.25
N THR A 190 -9.89 4.67 9.15
CA THR A 190 -10.30 6.09 9.14
C THR A 190 -11.51 6.34 10.05
N GLU A 191 -12.53 5.48 10.01
CA GLU A 191 -13.69 5.55 10.91
C GLU A 191 -13.26 5.53 12.38
N ASN A 192 -12.40 4.57 12.73
CA ASN A 192 -11.95 4.37 14.11
C ASN A 192 -11.02 5.51 14.57
N SER A 193 -10.17 6.03 13.68
CA SER A 193 -9.33 7.22 13.90
C SER A 193 -10.12 8.47 14.27
N PHE A 194 -11.25 8.72 13.61
CA PHE A 194 -12.06 9.91 13.86
C PHE A 194 -13.06 9.72 15.01
N ARG A 195 -13.42 8.47 15.35
CA ARG A 195 -14.26 8.16 16.51
C ARG A 195 -13.48 8.11 17.82
N TRP A 196 -12.20 7.73 17.77
CA TRP A 196 -11.37 7.63 18.95
C TRP A 196 -10.09 8.47 18.78
N PRO A 197 -9.99 9.63 19.48
CA PRO A 197 -8.85 10.54 19.32
C PRO A 197 -7.47 9.91 19.55
N ALA A 198 -7.36 8.93 20.45
CA ALA A 198 -6.08 8.25 20.74
C ALA A 198 -5.78 7.09 19.78
N PHE A 199 -6.67 6.78 18.84
CA PHE A 199 -6.46 5.69 17.88
C PHE A 199 -5.26 5.93 16.97
N PHE A 200 -4.96 7.17 16.59
CA PHE A 200 -3.76 7.48 15.80
C PHE A 200 -2.47 7.15 16.55
N ILE A 201 -2.40 7.49 17.84
CA ILE A 201 -1.26 7.16 18.70
C ILE A 201 -1.10 5.65 18.79
N LYS A 202 -2.22 4.94 19.00
CA LYS A 202 -2.22 3.48 19.00
C LYS A 202 -1.73 2.90 17.68
N LEU A 203 -2.27 3.36 16.54
CA LEU A 203 -1.89 2.90 15.20
C LEU A 203 -0.39 3.10 14.94
N GLN A 204 0.19 4.18 15.45
CA GLN A 204 1.62 4.48 15.36
C GLN A 204 2.47 3.70 16.37
N SER A 205 1.91 3.11 17.42
CA SER A 205 2.68 2.35 18.40
C SER A 205 3.17 1.01 17.85
N ARG A 206 4.39 0.63 18.21
CA ARG A 206 4.99 -0.70 18.00
C ARG A 206 4.64 -1.70 19.09
N ILE A 207 4.32 -1.22 20.29
CA ILE A 207 4.16 -2.08 21.47
C ILE A 207 2.71 -2.55 21.68
N GLN A 208 1.88 -2.36 20.66
CA GLN A 208 0.46 -2.72 20.70
C GLN A 208 0.20 -4.20 20.44
N THR A 209 -0.89 -4.68 21.01
CA THR A 209 -1.41 -6.03 20.74
C THR A 209 -2.24 -6.02 19.47
N ILE A 210 -1.90 -6.88 18.51
CA ILE A 210 -2.57 -7.00 17.21
C ILE A 210 -2.91 -8.47 16.97
N SER A 211 -4.20 -8.79 16.80
CA SER A 211 -4.59 -10.17 16.47
C SER A 211 -4.16 -10.56 15.05
N GLY A 212 -4.02 -11.86 14.78
CA GLY A 212 -3.50 -12.35 13.50
C GLY A 212 -4.28 -11.87 12.28
N TRP A 213 -5.61 -11.85 12.35
CA TRP A 213 -6.46 -11.38 11.25
C TRP A 213 -6.39 -9.87 11.05
N GLU A 214 -6.32 -9.09 12.12
CA GLU A 214 -6.18 -7.63 12.02
C GLU A 214 -4.84 -7.26 11.40
N TYR A 215 -3.77 -7.92 11.89
CA TYR A 215 -2.44 -7.81 11.30
C TYR A 215 -2.48 -8.12 9.81
N PHE A 216 -3.08 -9.24 9.39
CA PHE A 216 -3.14 -9.62 7.99
C PHE A 216 -3.83 -8.56 7.13
N PHE A 217 -5.01 -8.09 7.52
CA PHE A 217 -5.74 -7.09 6.71
C PHE A 217 -5.02 -5.74 6.68
N ILE A 218 -4.50 -5.26 7.81
CA ILE A 218 -3.78 -3.98 7.86
C ILE A 218 -2.48 -4.07 7.07
N PHE A 219 -1.68 -5.12 7.30
CA PHE A 219 -0.43 -5.37 6.57
C PHE A 219 -0.69 -5.42 5.05
N PHE A 220 -1.68 -6.20 4.64
CA PHE A 220 -1.99 -6.40 3.24
C PHE A 220 -2.42 -5.09 2.58
N SER A 221 -3.23 -4.27 3.25
CA SER A 221 -3.62 -2.94 2.77
C SER A 221 -2.44 -1.98 2.68
N ILE A 222 -1.59 -1.91 3.72
CA ILE A 222 -0.39 -1.07 3.73
C ILE A 222 0.51 -1.45 2.55
N TRP A 223 0.80 -2.74 2.38
CA TRP A 223 1.65 -3.23 1.32
C TRP A 223 1.08 -2.91 -0.07
N PHE A 224 -0.22 -3.11 -0.26
CA PHE A 224 -0.88 -2.84 -1.54
C PHE A 224 -0.88 -1.35 -1.90
N VAL A 225 -1.19 -0.47 -0.94
CA VAL A 225 -1.15 0.99 -1.15
C VAL A 225 0.29 1.46 -1.35
N TYR A 226 1.26 0.89 -0.62
CA TYR A 226 2.69 1.21 -0.74
C TYR A 226 3.19 0.91 -2.15
N MET A 227 2.99 -0.34 -2.62
CA MET A 227 3.37 -0.74 -3.98
C MET A 227 2.61 0.06 -5.03
N GLY A 228 1.30 0.27 -4.83
CA GLY A 228 0.46 1.11 -5.68
C GLY A 228 0.98 2.53 -5.87
N SER A 229 1.45 3.14 -4.78
CA SER A 229 2.05 4.48 -4.79
C SER A 229 3.36 4.52 -5.59
N ILE A 230 4.17 3.45 -5.57
CA ILE A 230 5.38 3.34 -6.39
C ILE A 230 5.02 3.24 -7.88
N GLY A 231 4.02 2.43 -8.22
CA GLY A 231 3.53 2.29 -9.58
C GLY A 231 3.00 3.62 -10.14
N GLU A 232 2.21 4.32 -9.33
CA GLU A 232 1.68 5.65 -9.68
C GLU A 232 2.80 6.68 -9.83
N LEU A 233 3.78 6.70 -8.92
CA LEU A 233 4.94 7.58 -9.00
C LEU A 233 5.73 7.35 -10.29
N THR A 234 5.95 6.08 -10.65
CA THR A 234 6.63 5.68 -11.90
C THR A 234 5.86 6.16 -13.13
N TYR A 235 4.56 5.90 -13.17
CA TYR A 235 3.71 6.32 -14.28
C TYR A 235 3.69 7.85 -14.45
N LEU A 236 3.52 8.60 -13.36
CA LEU A 236 3.45 10.05 -13.41
C LEU A 236 4.80 10.68 -13.77
N MET A 237 5.91 10.15 -13.25
CA MET A 237 7.24 10.66 -13.59
C MET A 237 7.58 10.43 -15.06
N ALA A 238 7.29 9.24 -15.61
CA ALA A 238 7.47 8.98 -17.04
C ALA A 238 6.66 9.97 -17.89
N ASN A 239 5.37 10.15 -17.61
CA ASN A 239 4.53 11.09 -18.35
C ASN A 239 4.97 12.56 -18.18
N PHE A 240 5.54 12.93 -17.03
CA PHE A 240 5.98 14.29 -16.76
C PHE A 240 7.29 14.66 -17.48
N PHE A 241 8.25 13.73 -17.55
CA PHE A 241 9.57 13.98 -18.15
C PHE A 241 9.67 13.58 -19.63
N GLU A 242 8.87 12.62 -20.09
CA GLU A 242 8.91 12.13 -21.48
C GLU A 242 7.75 12.67 -22.34
N GLY A 243 6.77 13.35 -21.73
CA GLY A 243 5.59 13.87 -22.41
C GLY A 243 5.76 15.25 -23.05
N THR A 244 4.83 15.61 -23.93
CA THR A 244 4.68 17.00 -24.42
C THR A 244 4.36 17.95 -23.26
N PRO A 245 4.78 19.22 -23.31
CA PRO A 245 4.47 20.20 -22.27
C PRO A 245 2.96 20.24 -21.98
N LEU A 246 2.60 19.97 -20.74
CA LEU A 246 1.21 19.88 -20.28
C LEU A 246 0.68 21.27 -19.89
N PRO A 247 -0.62 21.56 -20.05
CA PRO A 247 -1.23 22.77 -19.52
C PRO A 247 -0.97 22.93 -18.01
N LEU A 248 -0.82 24.16 -17.54
CA LEU A 248 -0.46 24.46 -16.14
C LEU A 248 -1.37 23.75 -15.12
N THR A 249 -2.68 23.67 -15.39
CA THR A 249 -3.65 23.00 -14.52
C THR A 249 -3.40 21.49 -14.41
N LEU A 250 -2.97 20.86 -15.50
CA LEU A 250 -2.61 19.44 -15.52
C LEU A 250 -1.28 19.19 -14.85
N THR A 251 -0.29 20.06 -15.08
CA THR A 251 0.99 20.03 -14.38
C THR A 251 0.79 20.13 -12.86
N ALA A 252 -0.02 21.09 -12.38
CA ALA A 252 -0.31 21.25 -10.96
C ALA A 252 -1.00 20.01 -10.36
N PHE A 253 -1.93 19.41 -11.09
CA PHE A 253 -2.61 18.19 -10.67
C PHE A 253 -1.67 16.98 -10.59
N VAL A 254 -0.80 16.80 -11.59
CA VAL A 254 0.23 15.74 -11.61
C VAL A 254 1.19 15.92 -10.43
N ILE A 255 1.65 17.14 -10.16
CA ILE A 255 2.50 17.46 -9.00
C ILE A 255 1.79 17.10 -7.69
N PHE A 256 0.52 17.48 -7.53
CA PHE A 256 -0.26 17.12 -6.35
C PHE A 256 -0.32 15.60 -6.14
N LYS A 257 -0.59 14.83 -7.21
CA LYS A 257 -0.66 13.37 -7.15
C LYS A 257 0.70 12.72 -6.87
N LEU A 258 1.78 13.25 -7.46
CA LEU A 258 3.16 12.86 -7.16
C LEU A 258 3.49 13.06 -5.67
N LEU A 259 3.21 14.25 -5.13
CA LEU A 259 3.44 14.56 -3.71
C LEU A 259 2.63 13.63 -2.79
N LEU A 260 1.41 13.31 -3.18
CA LEU A 260 0.56 12.38 -2.43
C LEU A 260 1.12 10.94 -2.46
N ALA A 261 1.55 10.45 -3.61
CA ALA A 261 2.18 9.13 -3.73
C ALA A 261 3.46 9.05 -2.89
N VAL A 262 4.28 10.10 -2.92
CA VAL A 262 5.47 10.23 -2.04
C VAL A 262 5.05 10.18 -0.58
N LEU A 263 4.09 10.99 -0.15
CA LEU A 263 3.60 10.99 1.23
C LEU A 263 3.15 9.60 1.68
N CYS A 264 2.39 8.88 0.85
CA CYS A 264 1.97 7.52 1.13
C CYS A 264 3.16 6.56 1.29
N ILE A 265 4.17 6.62 0.40
CA ILE A 265 5.39 5.81 0.52
C ILE A 265 6.08 6.09 1.87
N TYR A 266 6.25 7.37 2.23
CA TYR A 266 6.92 7.76 3.46
C TYR A 266 6.17 7.30 4.72
N SER A 267 4.87 7.58 4.80
CA SER A 267 4.05 7.24 5.96
C SER A 267 3.83 5.74 6.12
N LEU A 268 3.59 5.02 5.02
CA LEU A 268 3.28 3.59 5.06
C LEU A 268 4.49 2.73 5.39
N ALA A 269 5.71 3.12 5.03
CA ALA A 269 6.92 2.37 5.40
C ALA A 269 7.13 2.32 6.93
N GLY A 270 6.91 3.46 7.61
CA GLY A 270 6.96 3.54 9.07
C GLY A 270 5.83 2.75 9.72
N LEU A 271 4.61 2.89 9.21
CA LEU A 271 3.45 2.14 9.70
C LEU A 271 3.62 0.63 9.50
N LEU A 272 4.18 0.20 8.37
CA LEU A 272 4.46 -1.20 8.08
C LEU A 272 5.38 -1.81 9.14
N ARG A 273 6.48 -1.12 9.49
CA ARG A 273 7.36 -1.50 10.59
C ARG A 273 6.57 -1.68 11.88
N ASN A 274 5.71 -0.73 12.21
CA ASN A 274 5.00 -0.73 13.48
C ASN A 274 3.98 -1.88 13.60
N ILE A 275 3.26 -2.18 12.52
CA ILE A 275 2.30 -3.29 12.45
C ILE A 275 3.00 -4.66 12.48
N ILE A 276 4.12 -4.84 11.77
CA ILE A 276 4.89 -6.09 11.81
C ILE A 276 5.46 -6.31 13.22
N THR A 277 6.10 -5.29 13.80
CA THR A 277 6.70 -5.39 15.14
C THR A 277 5.62 -5.63 16.20
N GLY A 278 4.49 -4.91 16.17
CA GLY A 278 3.40 -5.12 17.12
C GLY A 278 2.82 -6.53 17.05
N ARG A 279 2.63 -7.07 15.84
CA ARG A 279 2.20 -8.47 15.70
C ARG A 279 3.27 -9.45 16.19
N ALA A 280 4.53 -9.25 15.85
CA ALA A 280 5.61 -10.12 16.30
C ALA A 280 5.71 -10.16 17.83
N LEU A 281 5.55 -9.01 18.50
CA LEU A 281 5.52 -8.92 19.95
C LEU A 281 4.29 -9.61 20.55
N THR A 282 3.12 -9.49 19.92
CA THR A 282 1.86 -10.14 20.36
C THR A 282 1.97 -11.67 20.43
N THR A 283 2.83 -12.28 19.62
CA THR A 283 3.08 -13.74 19.67
C THR A 283 3.98 -14.17 20.85
N GLY A 284 4.56 -13.20 21.56
CA GLY A 284 5.56 -13.40 22.62
C GLY A 284 6.87 -14.04 22.16
N GLU A 285 7.08 -14.20 20.85
CA GLU A 285 8.29 -14.77 20.24
C GLU A 285 8.88 -13.79 19.24
N TYR A 286 9.30 -12.61 19.73
CA TYR A 286 9.94 -11.62 18.87
C TYR A 286 11.20 -12.22 18.24
N ASN A 287 11.16 -12.39 16.92
CA ASN A 287 12.24 -12.99 16.15
C ASN A 287 12.68 -12.03 15.04
N PRO A 288 13.92 -11.50 15.10
CA PRO A 288 14.45 -10.58 14.08
C PRO A 288 14.46 -11.15 12.65
N TRP A 289 14.57 -12.46 12.49
CA TRP A 289 14.49 -13.11 11.19
C TRP A 289 13.11 -13.02 10.56
N VAL A 290 12.07 -13.13 11.39
CA VAL A 290 10.69 -12.93 10.93
C VAL A 290 10.53 -11.50 10.42
N ILE A 291 11.09 -10.52 11.13
CA ILE A 291 11.09 -9.12 10.66
C ILE A 291 11.80 -9.01 9.31
N ILE A 292 13.03 -9.51 9.16
CA ILE A 292 13.78 -9.46 7.89
C ILE A 292 12.98 -10.04 6.72
N MET A 293 12.34 -11.19 6.92
CA MET A 293 11.59 -11.86 5.84
C MET A 293 10.43 -11.02 5.29
N HIS A 294 9.80 -10.16 6.10
CA HIS A 294 8.73 -9.26 5.63
C HIS A 294 9.21 -8.23 4.61
N TYR A 295 10.49 -7.88 4.63
CA TYR A 295 11.08 -6.88 3.75
C TYR A 295 11.65 -7.48 2.46
N ILE A 296 11.54 -8.81 2.26
CA ILE A 296 11.97 -9.50 1.05
C ILE A 296 10.71 -9.92 0.27
N PRO A 297 10.36 -9.29 -0.86
CA PRO A 297 9.05 -9.42 -1.51
C PRO A 297 8.53 -10.85 -1.69
N VAL A 298 9.38 -11.80 -2.10
CA VAL A 298 8.99 -13.19 -2.33
C VAL A 298 8.84 -13.98 -1.02
N ILE A 299 9.74 -13.75 -0.05
CA ILE A 299 9.77 -14.48 1.22
C ILE A 299 8.72 -13.92 2.21
N ASN A 300 8.29 -12.68 1.98
CA ASN A 300 7.31 -11.96 2.78
C ASN A 300 6.02 -12.78 3.03
N ILE A 301 5.55 -13.53 2.03
CA ILE A 301 4.34 -14.37 2.16
C ILE A 301 4.48 -15.37 3.32
N ALA A 302 5.63 -16.04 3.44
CA ALA A 302 5.86 -17.01 4.50
C ALA A 302 5.87 -16.35 5.89
N ALA A 303 6.45 -15.15 6.00
CA ALA A 303 6.50 -14.40 7.25
C ALA A 303 5.10 -13.93 7.70
N VAL A 304 4.29 -13.46 6.75
CA VAL A 304 2.90 -13.05 6.97
C VAL A 304 2.06 -14.23 7.42
N LEU A 305 2.15 -15.39 6.75
CA LEU A 305 1.40 -16.59 7.11
C LEU A 305 1.80 -17.09 8.51
N LYS A 306 3.10 -17.09 8.82
CA LYS A 306 3.59 -17.45 10.16
C LYS A 306 2.96 -16.56 11.23
N LEU A 307 2.96 -15.24 11.05
CA LEU A 307 2.40 -14.31 12.03
C LEU A 307 0.86 -14.33 12.08
N LEU A 308 0.18 -14.59 10.96
CA LEU A 308 -1.27 -14.74 10.91
C LEU A 308 -1.75 -15.90 11.77
N PHE A 309 -1.09 -17.06 11.68
CA PHE A 309 -1.51 -18.29 12.37
C PHE A 309 -0.87 -18.49 13.74
N ALA A 310 0.09 -17.66 14.13
CA ALA A 310 0.65 -17.70 15.48
C ALA A 310 -0.42 -17.36 16.53
N GLU A 311 -0.33 -18.01 17.69
CA GLU A 311 -1.24 -17.75 18.81
C GLU A 311 -0.90 -16.44 19.52
N ASP A 312 -1.93 -15.79 20.06
CA ASP A 312 -1.80 -14.54 20.80
C ASP A 312 -1.38 -14.87 22.24
N LYS A 313 -0.24 -14.33 22.70
CA LYS A 313 0.19 -14.45 24.10
C LYS A 313 -0.22 -13.18 24.85
N PRO A 314 -1.07 -13.27 25.88
CA PRO A 314 -1.47 -12.10 26.64
C PRO A 314 -0.25 -11.52 27.36
N ALA A 315 0.07 -10.26 27.08
CA ALA A 315 1.17 -9.54 27.70
C ALA A 315 0.80 -8.06 27.85
N THR A 316 1.38 -7.42 28.87
CA THR A 316 1.25 -5.98 29.11
C THR A 316 2.12 -5.20 28.13
N GLN A 317 1.83 -3.90 27.94
CA GLN A 317 2.69 -3.01 27.14
C GLN A 317 4.13 -2.97 27.68
N GLU A 318 4.30 -3.04 29.01
CA GLU A 318 5.63 -3.04 29.64
C GLU A 318 6.38 -4.34 29.32
N GLU A 319 5.71 -5.49 29.35
CA GLU A 319 6.30 -6.79 28.97
C GLU A 319 6.69 -6.83 27.48
N HIS A 320 5.84 -6.32 26.60
CA HIS A 320 6.18 -6.16 25.18
C HIS A 320 7.38 -5.21 24.97
N ALA A 321 7.47 -4.13 25.73
CA ALA A 321 8.60 -3.19 25.66
C ALA A 321 9.92 -3.86 26.06
N VAL A 322 9.90 -4.64 27.13
CA VAL A 322 11.06 -5.43 27.59
C VAL A 322 11.44 -6.47 26.53
N LEU A 323 10.49 -7.27 26.05
CA LEU A 323 10.73 -8.27 25.00
C LEU A 323 11.34 -7.64 23.75
N TYR A 324 10.83 -6.47 23.36
CA TYR A 324 11.36 -5.73 22.24
C TYR A 324 12.81 -5.30 22.48
N LEU A 325 13.11 -4.63 23.60
CA LEU A 325 14.43 -4.07 23.85
C LEU A 325 15.51 -5.14 24.10
N GLU A 326 15.15 -6.23 24.77
CA GLU A 326 16.09 -7.27 25.19
C GLU A 326 16.31 -8.38 24.16
N SER A 327 15.49 -8.45 23.11
CA SER A 327 15.64 -9.51 22.10
C SER A 327 17.00 -9.51 21.41
N ASP A 328 17.60 -10.70 21.33
CA ASP A 328 18.89 -10.91 20.68
C ASP A 328 18.79 -10.71 19.16
N ARG A 329 19.49 -9.69 18.68
CA ARG A 329 19.58 -9.32 17.25
C ARG A 329 20.95 -9.63 16.67
N HIS A 330 21.86 -10.24 17.41
CA HIS A 330 23.27 -10.35 17.03
C HIS A 330 23.47 -11.08 15.70
N ALA A 331 22.88 -12.27 15.56
CA ALA A 331 22.99 -13.07 14.33
C ALA A 331 22.38 -12.36 13.11
N ALA A 332 21.16 -11.81 13.27
CA ALA A 332 20.50 -11.04 12.23
C ALA A 332 21.34 -9.82 11.80
N ARG A 333 21.93 -9.08 12.76
CA ARG A 333 22.84 -7.96 12.47
C ARG A 333 24.08 -8.41 11.69
N GLN A 334 24.69 -9.54 12.05
CA GLN A 334 25.85 -10.08 11.30
C GLN A 334 25.45 -10.43 9.88
N ALA A 335 24.33 -11.14 9.70
CA ALA A 335 23.85 -11.54 8.39
C ALA A 335 23.57 -10.34 7.47
N MET A 336 22.97 -9.26 8.00
CA MET A 336 22.73 -8.03 7.22
C MET A 336 24.02 -7.33 6.80
N ILE A 337 25.05 -7.31 7.67
CA ILE A 337 26.38 -6.76 7.32
C ILE A 337 27.02 -7.61 6.22
N ILE A 338 27.05 -8.93 6.40
CA ILE A 338 27.65 -9.87 5.45
C ILE A 338 26.94 -9.75 4.10
N ALA A 339 25.61 -9.79 4.07
CA ALA A 339 24.83 -9.63 2.85
C ALA A 339 25.13 -8.29 2.15
N GLY A 340 25.17 -7.18 2.90
CA GLY A 340 25.49 -5.86 2.36
C GLY A 340 26.89 -5.80 1.74
N ILE A 341 27.89 -6.41 2.38
CA ILE A 341 29.27 -6.51 1.86
C ILE A 341 29.30 -7.42 0.62
N THR A 342 28.69 -8.60 0.68
CA THR A 342 28.65 -9.55 -0.45
C THR A 342 28.04 -8.93 -1.70
N VAL A 343 26.90 -8.24 -1.56
CA VAL A 343 26.27 -7.50 -2.68
C VAL A 343 27.20 -6.40 -3.19
N THR A 344 27.90 -5.69 -2.31
CA THR A 344 28.83 -4.63 -2.72
C THR A 344 30.04 -5.19 -3.46
N VAL A 345 30.60 -6.32 -3.01
CA VAL A 345 31.69 -7.03 -3.69
C VAL A 345 31.24 -7.55 -5.05
N TYR A 346 30.02 -8.09 -5.15
CA TYR A 346 29.43 -8.49 -6.42
C TYR A 346 29.28 -7.31 -7.40
N ASN A 347 28.87 -6.13 -6.91
CA ASN A 347 28.80 -4.93 -7.74
C ASN A 347 30.18 -4.44 -8.21
N ILE A 348 31.22 -4.57 -7.37
CA ILE A 348 32.60 -4.29 -7.78
C ILE A 348 33.04 -5.28 -8.88
N TYR A 349 32.74 -6.57 -8.71
CA TYR A 349 33.03 -7.57 -9.74
C TYR A 349 32.38 -7.22 -11.08
N HIS A 350 31.10 -6.84 -11.06
CA HIS A 350 30.39 -6.39 -12.27
C HIS A 350 30.98 -5.13 -12.88
N LEU A 351 31.34 -4.14 -12.06
CA LEU A 351 32.01 -2.92 -12.52
C LEU A 351 33.32 -3.23 -13.25
N LEU A 352 34.05 -4.27 -12.83
CA LEU A 352 35.35 -4.67 -13.41
C LEU A 352 35.23 -5.60 -14.62
N THR A 353 34.13 -6.36 -14.74
CA THR A 353 33.99 -7.43 -15.74
C THR A 353 32.99 -7.14 -16.85
N ALA A 354 31.98 -6.32 -16.59
CA ALA A 354 31.01 -5.91 -17.59
C ALA A 354 31.45 -4.60 -18.26
N PRO A 355 31.29 -4.46 -19.60
CA PRO A 355 31.50 -3.20 -20.27
C PRO A 355 30.44 -2.19 -19.81
N THR A 356 30.83 -1.30 -18.88
CA THR A 356 29.93 -0.33 -18.26
C THR A 356 29.68 0.93 -19.10
N GLY A 357 30.46 1.14 -20.17
CA GLY A 357 30.40 2.36 -20.98
C GLY A 357 30.87 3.63 -20.25
N LEU A 358 31.37 3.49 -19.02
CA LEU A 358 31.86 4.60 -18.20
C LEU A 358 33.30 4.96 -18.55
N ALA A 359 33.61 6.25 -18.54
CA ALA A 359 34.99 6.72 -18.55
C ALA A 359 35.75 6.19 -17.31
N LEU A 360 37.07 6.01 -17.43
CA LEU A 360 37.92 5.49 -16.36
C LEU A 360 37.76 6.25 -15.03
N SER A 361 37.58 7.58 -15.10
CA SER A 361 37.32 8.43 -13.94
C SER A 361 36.00 8.11 -13.25
N GLY A 362 34.94 7.82 -14.01
CA GLY A 362 33.64 7.40 -13.48
C GLY A 362 33.69 6.02 -12.83
N ALA A 363 34.40 5.07 -13.45
CA ALA A 363 34.62 3.75 -12.87
C ALA A 363 35.44 3.81 -11.58
N ALA A 364 36.50 4.65 -11.54
CA ALA A 364 37.30 4.85 -10.34
C ALA A 364 36.50 5.47 -9.19
N LEU A 365 35.65 6.46 -9.47
CA LEU A 365 34.77 7.07 -8.48
C LEU A 365 33.77 6.05 -7.90
N LEU A 366 33.12 5.26 -8.75
CA LEU A 366 32.21 4.19 -8.31
C LEU A 366 32.93 3.13 -7.48
N GLY A 367 34.14 2.74 -7.88
CA GLY A 367 34.99 1.84 -7.10
C GLY A 367 35.28 2.38 -5.70
N ALA A 368 35.65 3.66 -5.58
CA ALA A 368 35.87 4.31 -4.29
C ALA A 368 34.60 4.35 -3.43
N LEU A 369 33.44 4.63 -4.04
CA LEU A 369 32.15 4.61 -3.35
C LEU A 369 31.79 3.20 -2.82
N TYR A 370 32.06 2.15 -3.59
CA TYR A 370 31.85 0.78 -3.13
C TYR A 370 32.79 0.38 -1.99
N LEU A 371 34.06 0.77 -2.04
CA LEU A 371 34.99 0.54 -0.91
C LEU A 371 34.53 1.28 0.35
N LEU A 372 34.10 2.54 0.21
CA LEU A 372 33.54 3.31 1.32
C LEU A 372 32.26 2.66 1.88
N LYS A 373 31.44 2.06 1.02
CA LYS A 373 30.24 1.31 1.39
C LYS A 373 30.57 0.05 2.19
N ILE A 374 31.60 -0.71 1.81
CA ILE A 374 32.10 -1.85 2.60
C ILE A 374 32.55 -1.39 3.99
N PHE A 375 33.34 -0.31 4.05
CA PHE A 375 33.77 0.27 5.33
C PHE A 375 32.57 0.69 6.20
N ALA A 376 31.56 1.33 5.60
CA ALA A 376 30.35 1.73 6.30
C ALA A 376 29.57 0.53 6.84
N TYR A 377 29.48 -0.58 6.09
CA TYR A 377 28.86 -1.83 6.58
C TYR A 377 29.64 -2.46 7.74
N ILE A 378 30.98 -2.46 7.70
CA ILE A 378 31.81 -2.98 8.80
C ILE A 378 31.58 -2.17 10.08
N LYS A 379 31.47 -0.84 9.96
CA LYS A 379 31.24 0.08 11.08
C LYS A 379 29.77 0.32 11.43
N LEU A 380 28.85 -0.44 10.82
CA LEU A 380 27.42 -0.22 10.94
C LEU A 380 26.88 -0.35 12.37
N ARG A 381 27.57 -1.11 13.24
CA ARG A 381 27.22 -1.27 14.67
C ARG A 381 27.68 -0.10 15.54
N SER A 382 28.60 0.73 15.06
CA SER A 382 29.29 1.73 15.89
C SER A 382 28.46 2.98 16.11
N SER A 383 27.65 3.42 15.14
CA SER A 383 26.84 4.63 15.24
C SER A 383 25.77 4.70 14.14
N LYS A 384 24.62 5.32 14.45
CA LYS A 384 23.55 5.61 13.49
C LYS A 384 24.07 6.40 12.28
N THR A 385 25.15 7.17 12.43
CA THR A 385 25.83 7.86 11.33
C THR A 385 26.27 6.90 10.22
N TYR A 386 26.79 5.71 10.56
CA TYR A 386 27.19 4.72 9.56
C TYR A 386 26.01 4.09 8.84
N LEU A 387 24.86 3.96 9.51
CA LEU A 387 23.62 3.56 8.85
C LEU A 387 23.22 4.62 7.81
N LEU A 388 23.19 5.90 8.18
CA LEU A 388 22.88 6.99 7.24
C LEU A 388 23.88 7.04 6.08
N LEU A 389 25.17 6.77 6.34
CA LEU A 389 26.20 6.68 5.31
C LEU A 389 25.92 5.51 4.35
N VAL A 390 25.61 4.31 4.85
CA VAL A 390 25.21 3.17 4.02
C VAL A 390 24.01 3.52 3.15
N MET A 391 23.00 4.19 3.72
CA MET A 391 21.82 4.63 2.97
C MET A 391 22.18 5.62 1.87
N GLY A 392 22.93 6.68 2.19
CA GLY A 392 23.36 7.69 1.22
C GLY A 392 24.19 7.10 0.09
N LEU A 393 25.12 6.20 0.41
CA LEU A 393 25.94 5.51 -0.59
C LEU A 393 25.09 4.59 -1.47
N ASN A 394 24.11 3.88 -0.91
CA ASN A 394 23.16 3.09 -1.72
C ASN A 394 22.35 3.98 -2.67
N THR A 395 21.81 5.10 -2.18
CA THR A 395 21.07 6.07 -3.01
C THR A 395 21.93 6.58 -4.17
N ILE A 396 23.17 7.01 -3.89
CA ILE A 396 24.11 7.46 -4.92
C ILE A 396 24.35 6.35 -5.95
N THR A 397 24.65 5.11 -5.50
CA THR A 397 24.88 4.00 -6.42
C THR A 397 23.67 3.63 -7.27
N ILE A 398 22.45 3.76 -6.72
CA ILE A 398 21.20 3.53 -7.47
C ILE A 398 20.99 4.62 -8.52
N LEU A 399 21.24 5.89 -8.18
CA LEU A 399 21.12 7.01 -9.11
C LEU A 399 22.13 6.90 -10.26
N PHE A 400 23.36 6.46 -9.97
CA PHE A 400 24.37 6.21 -11.01
C PHE A 400 24.00 5.08 -11.98
N ALA A 401 23.19 4.11 -11.54
CA ALA A 401 22.80 2.97 -12.38
C ALA A 401 21.77 3.34 -13.45
N LEU A 402 21.10 4.51 -13.36
CA LEU A 402 20.07 4.99 -14.31
C LEU A 402 19.12 3.88 -14.77
N ASN A 403 18.58 3.13 -13.82
CA ASN A 403 17.76 1.94 -14.07
C ASN A 403 16.29 2.32 -14.33
N GLU A 404 15.62 1.61 -15.26
CA GLU A 404 14.16 1.66 -15.45
C GLU A 404 13.36 1.39 -14.16
N TYR A 405 13.96 0.66 -13.20
CA TYR A 405 13.40 0.41 -11.87
C TYR A 405 13.87 1.39 -10.79
N LEU A 406 14.27 2.62 -11.14
CA LEU A 406 14.83 3.60 -10.21
C LEU A 406 13.94 3.82 -8.98
N LEU A 407 12.67 4.15 -9.20
CA LEU A 407 11.72 4.47 -8.12
C LEU A 407 11.41 3.27 -7.24
N LEU A 408 11.29 2.09 -7.84
CA LEU A 408 11.13 0.84 -7.12
C LEU A 408 12.33 0.58 -6.21
N SER A 409 13.55 0.77 -6.74
CA SER A 409 14.80 0.58 -6.02
C SER A 409 14.95 1.56 -4.86
N LEU A 410 14.63 2.84 -5.07
CA LEU A 410 14.66 3.86 -4.01
C LEU A 410 13.61 3.58 -2.93
N SER A 411 12.43 3.09 -3.32
CA SER A 411 11.37 2.75 -2.36
C SER A 411 11.76 1.54 -1.51
N PHE A 412 12.30 0.47 -2.11
CA PHE A 412 12.84 -0.65 -1.34
C PHE A 412 14.03 -0.27 -0.47
N LEU A 413 14.88 0.65 -0.93
CA LEU A 413 15.93 1.21 -0.09
C LEU A 413 15.32 1.93 1.12
N TYR A 414 14.23 2.68 0.93
CA TYR A 414 13.53 3.33 2.04
C TYR A 414 12.90 2.33 3.03
N LEU A 415 12.35 1.21 2.56
CA LEU A 415 11.94 0.11 3.45
C LEU A 415 13.14 -0.52 4.19
N TYR A 416 14.26 -0.72 3.49
CA TYR A 416 15.50 -1.21 4.06
C TYR A 416 16.03 -0.30 5.18
N TYR A 417 15.88 1.03 5.06
CA TYR A 417 16.20 1.96 6.14
C TYR A 417 15.51 1.60 7.46
N TYR A 418 14.20 1.38 7.43
CA TYR A 418 13.42 1.04 8.62
C TYR A 418 13.80 -0.31 9.18
N LEU A 419 14.04 -1.32 8.32
CA LEU A 419 14.56 -2.62 8.75
C LEU A 419 15.90 -2.46 9.47
N MET A 420 16.83 -1.70 8.89
CA MET A 420 18.15 -1.48 9.47
C MET A 420 18.08 -0.69 10.78
N GLN A 421 17.17 0.28 10.88
CA GLN A 421 16.92 0.99 12.13
C GLN A 421 16.39 0.03 13.20
N GLU A 422 15.42 -0.83 12.87
CA GLU A 422 14.84 -1.80 13.80
C GLU A 422 15.87 -2.84 14.30
N LEU A 423 16.77 -3.28 13.42
CA LEU A 423 17.79 -4.25 13.76
C LEU A 423 18.94 -3.63 14.55
N PHE A 424 19.52 -2.52 14.09
CA PHE A 424 20.76 -1.98 14.66
C PHE A 424 20.54 -0.94 15.75
N TYR A 425 19.43 -0.19 15.69
CA TYR A 425 19.14 0.92 16.60
C TYR A 425 17.69 0.87 17.11
N PRO A 426 17.26 -0.24 17.74
CA PRO A 426 15.93 -0.33 18.32
C PRO A 426 15.78 0.74 19.40
N LYS A 427 14.73 1.55 19.28
CA LYS A 427 14.37 2.60 20.23
C LYS A 427 12.87 2.67 20.30
N LEU A 428 12.30 2.89 21.48
CA LEU A 428 10.87 3.19 21.65
C LEU A 428 10.60 4.65 21.31
N GLU A 429 9.47 4.92 20.66
CA GLU A 429 9.02 6.25 20.27
C GLU A 429 8.06 6.82 21.33
N ILE A 430 7.57 8.06 21.18
CA ILE A 430 6.72 8.68 22.21
C ILE A 430 5.37 7.97 22.27
N GLU A 431 4.86 7.56 21.12
CA GLU A 431 3.62 6.82 20.93
C GLU A 431 3.65 5.46 21.63
N ASP A 432 4.85 4.94 21.90
CA ASP A 432 5.09 3.69 22.60
C ASP A 432 5.07 3.84 24.13
N THR A 433 5.19 5.05 24.66
CA THR A 433 5.21 5.32 26.12
C THR A 433 3.90 5.88 26.66
N VAL A 434 2.99 6.30 25.77
CA VAL A 434 1.67 6.82 26.14
C VAL A 434 0.73 5.66 26.46
N LYS A 435 0.29 5.57 27.73
CA LYS A 435 -0.82 4.68 28.12
C LYS A 435 -2.12 5.23 27.54
N VAL A 436 -2.53 4.66 26.41
CA VAL A 436 -3.79 4.99 25.76
C VAL A 436 -4.92 4.35 26.57
N GLN A 437 -5.78 5.17 27.19
CA GLN A 437 -7.00 4.69 27.83
C GLN A 437 -7.97 4.21 26.74
N ASP A 438 -8.41 2.96 26.87
CA ASP A 438 -9.43 2.39 26.02
C ASP A 438 -10.75 3.17 26.26
N PRO A 439 -11.50 3.55 25.21
CA PRO A 439 -12.81 4.17 25.39
C PRO A 439 -13.77 3.16 26.04
N ASP A 440 -14.67 3.64 26.89
CA ASP A 440 -15.68 2.79 27.51
C ASP A 440 -16.48 2.06 26.43
N ALA A 441 -16.83 0.79 26.68
CA ALA A 441 -17.48 -0.08 25.70
C ALA A 441 -18.82 0.47 25.14
N GLY A 442 -19.37 1.54 25.74
CA GLY A 442 -20.52 2.29 25.24
C GLY A 442 -20.19 3.47 24.33
N ASP A 443 -19.04 4.13 24.47
CA ASP A 443 -18.77 5.44 23.83
C ASP A 443 -18.44 5.37 22.33
N ILE A 444 -18.01 4.22 21.82
CA ILE A 444 -17.83 4.02 20.37
C ILE A 444 -19.17 3.74 19.66
N PHE A 445 -20.23 3.41 20.41
CA PHE A 445 -21.47 2.83 19.88
C PHE A 445 -22.76 3.61 20.20
N THR A 446 -22.74 4.64 21.05
CA THR A 446 -23.96 5.34 21.50
C THR A 446 -24.20 6.72 20.87
N HIS A 447 -23.32 7.23 20.02
CA HIS A 447 -23.68 8.38 19.18
C HIS A 447 -24.44 7.93 17.92
N THR A 448 -25.55 7.21 18.14
CA THR A 448 -26.66 7.17 17.19
C THR A 448 -27.38 8.52 17.27
N ALA A 449 -27.32 9.29 16.19
CA ALA A 449 -28.31 10.32 15.90
C ALA A 449 -29.22 9.81 14.78
#